data_AF-A0A6C0D5M2-F1
#
_entry.id   AF-A0A6C0D5M2-F1
#
_cell.length_a   1.000
_cell.length_b   1.000
_cell.length_c   1.000
_cell.angle_alpha   90.00
_cell.angle_beta   90.00
_cell.angle_gamma   90.00
#
_symmetry.space_group_name_H-M   'P 1'
#
loop_
_entity.id
_entity.type
_entity.pdbx_description
1 polymer ?
#
loop_
_entity_poly.entity_id
_entity_poly.type
_entity_poly.pdbx_seq_one_letter_code
_entity_poly.pdbx_strand_id
1 'polypeptide(L)'
;MSSINENTIRTPRMHLRSATQRRNTPSALARRTRALETRRTNLGNTIIELEADLRQQRGALDAKTIEVDRALSRREDNKERYETLSQQEEDLKNTIRDNIRQSEFGMKYIELKQRYDELVKNGGIDTDNIEKRLHELGYTFKELIRAQLQQINFAALIAEIKIAREIYRTASEHHYNLYQQQQYIKGVISDLERKLKIALIRDRLLNQARGKRQRKSKKKGKKGKNTRK
;
A
#
# COMPACT_ATOMS: atom_id res chain seq x y z
N MET A 1 -1.56 -96.13 74.30
CA MET A 1 -2.94 -95.61 74.16
C MET A 1 -2.86 -94.09 74.16
N SER A 2 -3.46 -93.49 73.13
CA SER A 2 -3.73 -92.05 72.91
C SER A 2 -2.57 -91.11 72.55
N SER A 3 -2.35 -91.05 71.24
CA SER A 3 -2.07 -89.84 70.46
C SER A 3 -3.02 -88.68 70.81
N ILE A 4 -2.53 -87.44 70.80
CA ILE A 4 -3.21 -86.31 70.16
C ILE A 4 -2.15 -85.32 69.65
N ASN A 5 -2.28 -85.05 68.37
CA ASN A 5 -1.45 -84.25 67.49
C ASN A 5 -1.95 -82.80 67.59
N GLU A 6 -1.20 -81.89 68.21
CA GLU A 6 -1.57 -80.48 68.24
C GLU A 6 -1.21 -79.82 66.90
N ASN A 7 -2.20 -79.86 66.01
CA ASN A 7 -2.26 -79.09 64.78
C ASN A 7 -2.04 -77.60 65.09
N THR A 8 -0.86 -77.07 64.77
CA THR A 8 -0.64 -75.64 64.58
C THR A 8 -1.54 -75.13 63.47
N ILE A 9 -2.68 -74.55 63.83
CA ILE A 9 -3.54 -73.80 62.91
C ILE A 9 -2.80 -72.50 62.58
N ARG A 10 -1.99 -72.53 61.51
CA ARG A 10 -1.48 -71.33 60.84
C ARG A 10 -2.68 -70.58 60.26
N THR A 11 -3.14 -69.53 60.93
CA THR A 11 -4.04 -68.56 60.33
C THR A 11 -3.30 -67.85 59.18
N PRO A 12 -3.78 -67.92 57.93
CA PRO A 12 -3.22 -67.10 56.87
C PRO A 12 -3.50 -65.64 57.20
N ARG A 13 -2.44 -64.88 57.46
CA ARG A 13 -2.49 -63.43 57.59
C ARG A 13 -3.07 -62.88 56.28
N MET A 14 -4.35 -62.53 56.31
CA MET A 14 -5.03 -61.92 55.18
C MET A 14 -4.39 -60.55 54.96
N HIS A 15 -3.43 -60.46 54.03
CA HIS A 15 -2.98 -59.17 53.54
C HIS A 15 -4.16 -58.54 52.80
N LEU A 16 -4.98 -57.80 53.55
CA LEU A 16 -5.84 -56.77 53.00
C LEU A 16 -4.93 -55.86 52.18
N ARG A 17 -4.97 -56.03 50.85
CA ARG A 17 -4.35 -55.08 49.93
C ARG A 17 -4.97 -53.75 50.28
N SER A 18 -4.19 -52.89 50.94
CA SER A 18 -4.47 -51.48 51.10
C SER A 18 -4.97 -51.00 49.74
N ALA A 19 -6.24 -50.61 49.68
CA ALA A 19 -6.79 -49.96 48.51
C ALA A 19 -5.94 -48.72 48.27
N THR A 20 -4.92 -48.85 47.42
CA THR A 20 -4.20 -47.70 46.89
C THR A 20 -5.28 -46.80 46.33
N GLN A 21 -5.54 -45.67 47.01
CA GLN A 21 -6.28 -44.57 46.46
C GLN A 21 -5.64 -44.31 45.10
N ARG A 22 -6.29 -44.81 44.03
CA ARG A 22 -5.96 -44.42 42.68
C ARG A 22 -6.31 -42.94 42.63
N ARG A 23 -5.31 -42.08 42.89
CA ARG A 23 -5.40 -40.67 42.54
C ARG A 23 -5.92 -40.65 41.12
N ASN A 24 -7.09 -40.03 40.91
CA ASN A 24 -7.76 -39.93 39.62
C ASN A 24 -6.98 -39.02 38.67
N THR A 25 -5.70 -39.32 38.43
CA THR A 25 -4.90 -38.62 37.44
C THR A 25 -5.36 -39.08 36.07
N PRO A 26 -5.82 -38.17 35.19
CA PRO A 26 -6.27 -38.54 33.86
C PRO A 26 -5.17 -39.30 33.13
N SER A 27 -5.54 -40.35 32.41
CA SER A 27 -4.60 -41.18 31.65
C SER A 27 -3.80 -40.32 30.68
N ALA A 28 -2.59 -40.78 30.29
CA ALA A 28 -1.78 -40.08 29.30
C ALA A 28 -2.54 -39.83 27.98
N LEU A 29 -3.47 -40.72 27.62
CA LEU A 29 -4.37 -40.55 26.49
C LEU A 29 -5.38 -39.42 26.72
N ALA A 30 -6.05 -39.39 27.88
CA ALA A 30 -7.00 -38.33 28.25
C ALA A 30 -6.35 -36.94 28.32
N ARG A 31 -5.10 -36.86 28.78
CA ARG A 31 -4.33 -35.60 28.77
C ARG A 31 -4.03 -35.14 27.33
N ARG A 32 -3.61 -36.06 26.46
CA ARG A 32 -3.34 -35.77 25.04
C ARG A 32 -4.60 -35.37 24.27
N THR A 33 -5.76 -35.97 24.56
CA THR A 33 -7.02 -35.59 23.91
C THR A 33 -7.47 -34.20 24.34
N ARG A 34 -7.43 -33.88 25.64
CA ARG A 34 -7.72 -32.52 26.14
C ARG A 34 -6.81 -31.47 25.50
N ALA A 35 -5.50 -31.72 25.45
CA ALA A 35 -4.55 -30.79 24.83
C ALA A 35 -4.82 -30.56 23.33
N LEU A 36 -5.25 -31.59 22.60
CA LEU A 36 -5.63 -31.45 21.19
C LEU A 36 -6.94 -30.67 21.01
N GLU A 37 -7.89 -30.87 21.92
CA GLU A 37 -9.16 -30.15 21.94
C GLU A 37 -8.94 -28.65 22.22
N THR A 38 -8.13 -28.31 23.22
CA THR A 38 -7.73 -26.92 23.49
C THR A 38 -7.02 -26.29 22.29
N ARG A 39 -6.09 -26.99 21.65
CA ARG A 39 -5.40 -26.50 20.44
C ARG A 39 -6.38 -26.23 19.30
N ARG A 40 -7.42 -27.05 19.16
CA ARG A 40 -8.44 -26.85 18.13
C ARG A 40 -9.31 -25.64 18.42
N THR A 41 -9.78 -25.48 19.66
CA THR A 41 -10.56 -24.31 20.06
C THR A 41 -9.77 -23.03 19.82
N ASN A 42 -8.50 -23.00 20.24
CA ASN A 42 -7.62 -21.85 20.04
C ASN A 42 -7.42 -21.56 18.55
N LEU A 43 -7.17 -22.59 17.73
CA LEU A 43 -7.00 -22.40 16.29
C LEU A 43 -8.29 -21.93 15.60
N GLY A 44 -9.45 -22.43 16.02
CA GLY A 44 -10.75 -21.98 15.54
C GLY A 44 -10.99 -20.51 15.86
N ASN A 45 -10.69 -20.08 17.08
CA ASN A 45 -10.76 -18.67 17.47
C ASN A 45 -9.81 -17.81 16.63
N THR A 46 -8.57 -18.24 16.43
CA THR A 46 -7.61 -17.53 15.56
C THR A 46 -8.10 -17.40 14.12
N ILE A 47 -8.78 -18.41 13.57
CA ILE A 47 -9.37 -18.32 12.22
C ILE A 47 -10.47 -17.28 12.18
N ILE A 48 -11.38 -17.28 13.17
CA ILE A 48 -12.48 -16.30 13.26
C ILE A 48 -11.93 -14.88 13.38
N GLU A 49 -10.92 -14.67 14.23
CA GLU A 49 -10.23 -13.38 14.39
C GLU A 49 -9.59 -12.93 13.07
N LEU A 50 -8.82 -13.81 12.40
CA LEU A 50 -8.21 -13.50 11.12
C LEU A 50 -9.24 -13.17 10.02
N GLU A 51 -10.38 -13.86 9.99
CA GLU A 51 -11.46 -13.56 9.05
C GLU A 51 -12.12 -12.21 9.34
N ALA A 52 -12.32 -11.87 10.61
CA ALA A 52 -12.87 -10.58 11.03
C ALA A 52 -11.91 -9.43 10.68
N ASP A 53 -10.63 -9.56 11.02
CA ASP A 53 -9.59 -8.59 10.69
C ASP A 53 -9.50 -8.37 9.18
N LEU A 54 -9.55 -9.44 8.40
CA LEU A 54 -9.46 -9.37 6.95
C LEU A 54 -10.68 -8.66 6.35
N ARG A 55 -11.90 -8.93 6.85
CA ARG A 55 -13.10 -8.17 6.46
C ARG A 55 -12.97 -6.69 6.80
N GLN A 56 -12.48 -6.36 8.00
CA GLN A 56 -12.26 -4.98 8.41
C GLN A 56 -11.24 -4.28 7.51
N GLN A 57 -10.10 -4.91 7.23
CA GLN A 57 -9.05 -4.33 6.38
C GLN A 57 -9.52 -4.15 4.93
N ARG A 58 -10.32 -5.08 4.40
CA ARG A 58 -10.95 -4.91 3.08
C ARG A 58 -11.90 -3.71 3.05
N GLY A 59 -12.76 -3.56 4.06
CA GLY A 59 -13.62 -2.38 4.16
C GLY A 59 -12.83 -1.07 4.26
N ALA A 60 -11.72 -1.07 5.01
CA ALA A 60 -10.81 0.06 5.08
C ALA A 60 -10.14 0.35 3.73
N LEU A 61 -9.75 -0.69 2.98
CA LEU A 61 -9.18 -0.55 1.64
C LEU A 61 -10.19 0.06 0.65
N ASP A 62 -11.45 -0.38 0.69
CA ASP A 62 -12.49 0.15 -0.20
C ASP A 62 -12.71 1.64 0.04
N ALA A 63 -12.89 2.03 1.31
CA ALA A 63 -12.99 3.44 1.70
C ALA A 63 -11.76 4.25 1.26
N LYS A 64 -10.55 3.69 1.46
CA LYS A 64 -9.29 4.35 1.08
C LYS A 64 -9.14 4.50 -0.43
N THR A 65 -9.63 3.53 -1.19
CA THR A 65 -9.60 3.58 -2.66
C THR A 65 -10.44 4.75 -3.16
N ILE A 66 -11.64 4.95 -2.60
CA ILE A 66 -12.50 6.10 -2.93
C ILE A 66 -11.80 7.43 -2.59
N GLU A 67 -11.11 7.52 -1.44
CA GLU A 67 -10.33 8.72 -1.07
C GLU A 67 -9.20 8.99 -2.07
N VAL A 68 -8.45 7.96 -2.46
CA VAL A 68 -7.37 8.05 -3.45
C VAL A 68 -7.91 8.53 -4.79
N ASP A 69 -9.00 7.95 -5.28
CA ASP A 69 -9.60 8.31 -6.56
C ASP A 69 -10.06 9.78 -6.57
N ARG A 70 -10.71 10.23 -5.49
CA ARG A 70 -11.11 11.64 -5.35
C ARG A 70 -9.90 12.58 -5.29
N ALA A 71 -8.83 12.18 -4.61
CA ALA A 71 -7.61 12.97 -4.55
C ALA A 71 -6.87 13.02 -5.90
N LEU A 72 -6.92 11.92 -6.66
CA LEU A 72 -6.37 11.84 -8.00
C LEU A 72 -7.11 12.80 -8.96
N SER A 73 -8.43 12.76 -9.00
CA SER A 73 -9.21 13.69 -9.84
C SER A 73 -8.90 15.14 -9.50
N ARG A 74 -8.89 15.51 -8.20
CA ARG A 74 -8.52 16.86 -7.78
C ARG A 74 -7.11 17.24 -8.21
N ARG A 75 -6.16 16.31 -8.16
CA ARG A 75 -4.78 16.54 -8.63
C ARG A 75 -4.76 16.81 -10.14
N GLU A 76 -5.54 16.06 -10.91
CA GLU A 76 -5.65 16.23 -12.37
C GLU A 76 -6.30 17.57 -12.74
N ASP A 77 -7.42 17.94 -12.11
CA ASP A 77 -8.07 19.23 -12.32
C ASP A 77 -7.11 20.41 -12.02
N ASN A 78 -6.37 20.32 -10.91
CA ASN A 78 -5.40 21.35 -10.54
C ASN A 78 -4.19 21.38 -11.48
N LYS A 79 -3.79 20.22 -12.02
CA LYS A 79 -2.73 20.12 -13.03
C LYS A 79 -3.15 20.85 -14.30
N GLU A 80 -4.34 20.54 -14.81
CA GLU A 80 -4.89 21.15 -16.02
C GLU A 80 -5.00 22.68 -15.87
N ARG A 81 -5.49 23.16 -14.73
CA ARG A 81 -5.56 24.59 -14.43
C ARG A 81 -4.18 25.25 -14.45
N TYR A 82 -3.18 24.62 -13.82
CA TYR A 82 -1.81 25.13 -13.82
C TYR A 82 -1.19 25.15 -15.24
N GLU A 83 -1.41 24.09 -16.02
CA GLU A 83 -0.92 23.99 -17.40
C GLU A 83 -1.58 25.03 -18.31
N THR A 84 -2.89 25.23 -18.17
CA THR A 84 -3.65 26.24 -18.93
C THR A 84 -3.13 27.65 -18.63
N LEU A 85 -2.94 28.00 -17.35
CA LEU A 85 -2.40 29.33 -16.99
C LEU A 85 -0.96 29.50 -17.49
N SER A 86 -0.14 28.45 -17.43
CA SER A 86 1.23 28.48 -17.95
C SER A 86 1.26 28.64 -19.47
N GLN A 87 0.33 28.01 -20.18
CA GLN A 87 0.18 28.17 -21.63
C GLN A 87 -0.27 29.58 -21.98
N GLN A 88 -1.27 30.13 -21.26
CA GLN A 88 -1.71 31.52 -21.43
C GLN A 88 -0.58 32.51 -21.23
N GLU A 89 0.33 32.27 -20.27
CA GLU A 89 1.51 33.10 -20.06
C GLU A 89 2.41 33.15 -21.30
N GLU A 90 2.69 32.00 -21.90
CA GLU A 90 3.56 31.91 -23.07
C GLU A 90 2.87 32.46 -24.33
N ASP A 91 1.58 32.20 -24.49
CA ASP A 91 0.78 32.74 -25.59
C ASP A 91 0.74 34.28 -25.55
N LEU A 92 0.57 34.87 -24.36
CA LEU A 92 0.62 36.33 -24.18
C LEU A 92 2.00 36.89 -24.49
N LYS A 93 3.07 36.24 -24.00
CA LYS A 93 4.45 36.64 -24.31
C LYS A 93 4.71 36.60 -25.81
N ASN A 94 4.27 35.55 -26.50
CA ASN A 94 4.43 35.42 -27.95
C ASN A 94 3.64 36.48 -28.70
N THR A 95 2.37 36.69 -28.32
CA THR A 95 1.52 37.74 -28.91
C THR A 95 2.16 39.12 -28.78
N ILE A 96 2.70 39.46 -27.59
CA ILE A 96 3.42 40.73 -27.37
C ILE A 96 4.66 40.83 -28.24
N ARG A 97 5.49 39.77 -28.28
CA ARG A 97 6.71 39.76 -29.12
C ARG A 97 6.37 39.95 -30.59
N ASP A 98 5.33 39.27 -31.08
CA ASP A 98 4.94 39.31 -32.48
C ASP A 98 4.33 40.66 -32.85
N ASN A 99 3.47 41.22 -32.00
CA ASN A 99 2.95 42.59 -32.18
C ASN A 99 4.07 43.63 -32.25
N ILE A 100 5.10 43.53 -31.40
CA ILE A 100 6.23 44.46 -31.42
C ILE A 100 7.11 44.20 -32.65
N ARG A 101 7.35 42.95 -33.05
CA ARG A 101 8.09 42.63 -34.29
C ARG A 101 7.41 43.19 -35.54
N GLN A 102 6.08 43.12 -35.61
CA GLN A 102 5.29 43.62 -36.73
C GLN A 102 5.10 45.15 -36.70
N SER A 103 5.38 45.80 -35.57
CA SER A 103 5.34 47.27 -35.50
C SER A 103 6.38 47.92 -36.41
N GLU A 104 6.17 49.18 -36.80
CA GLU A 104 7.15 49.96 -37.57
C GLU A 104 8.54 49.96 -36.91
N PHE A 105 8.56 49.96 -35.57
CA PHE A 105 9.79 49.89 -34.79
C PHE A 105 10.48 48.53 -34.94
N GLY A 106 9.72 47.44 -34.84
CA GLY A 106 10.22 46.07 -35.02
C GLY A 106 10.75 45.83 -36.42
N MET A 107 10.05 46.32 -37.45
CA MET A 107 10.50 46.23 -38.84
C MET A 107 11.81 46.99 -39.07
N LYS A 108 11.95 48.21 -38.53
CA LYS A 108 13.22 48.97 -38.56
C LYS A 108 14.37 48.22 -37.89
N TYR A 109 14.12 47.53 -36.77
CA TYR A 109 15.13 46.71 -36.12
C TYR A 109 15.54 45.51 -36.99
N ILE A 110 14.58 44.82 -37.60
CA ILE A 110 14.83 43.67 -38.48
C ILE A 110 15.63 44.09 -39.72
N GLU A 111 15.24 45.17 -40.40
CA GLU A 111 15.95 45.72 -41.55
C GLU A 111 17.38 46.12 -41.21
N LEU A 112 17.57 46.82 -40.08
CA LEU A 112 18.90 47.22 -39.63
C LEU A 112 19.79 46.02 -39.31
N LYS A 113 19.20 44.96 -38.73
CA LYS A 113 19.92 43.73 -38.40
C LYS A 113 20.30 42.94 -39.65
N GLN A 114 19.41 42.85 -40.63
CA GLN A 114 19.72 42.25 -41.93
C GLN A 114 20.87 43.00 -42.61
N ARG A 115 20.81 44.33 -42.62
CA ARG A 115 21.88 45.17 -43.18
C ARG A 115 23.21 44.99 -42.44
N TYR A 116 23.19 44.89 -41.11
CA TYR A 116 24.38 44.57 -40.33
C TYR A 116 24.97 43.21 -40.73
N ASP A 117 24.15 42.16 -40.76
CA ASP A 117 24.59 40.81 -41.10
C ASP A 117 25.18 40.74 -42.52
N GLU A 118 24.64 41.48 -43.47
CA GLU A 118 25.19 41.62 -44.83
C GLU A 118 26.56 42.31 -44.84
N LEU A 119 26.71 43.41 -44.09
CA LEU A 119 27.97 44.15 -44.01
C LEU A 119 29.08 43.35 -43.32
N VAL A 120 28.74 42.60 -42.28
CA VAL A 120 29.67 41.69 -41.59
C VAL A 120 30.11 40.55 -42.53
N LYS A 121 29.17 39.94 -43.28
CA LYS A 121 29.47 38.87 -44.24
C LYS A 121 30.39 39.33 -45.38
N ASN A 122 30.25 40.58 -45.81
CA ASN A 122 31.03 41.15 -46.90
C ASN A 122 32.46 41.57 -46.50
N GLY A 123 32.82 41.45 -45.22
CA GLY A 123 34.20 41.52 -44.73
C GLY A 123 34.95 42.79 -45.16
N GLY A 124 34.73 43.91 -44.48
CA GLY A 124 35.58 45.10 -44.68
C GLY A 124 34.93 46.47 -44.43
N ILE A 125 33.79 46.55 -43.74
CA ILE A 125 33.08 47.81 -43.51
C ILE A 125 32.99 48.09 -42.00
N ASP A 126 33.31 49.31 -41.61
CA ASP A 126 33.10 49.82 -40.24
C ASP A 126 31.61 49.74 -39.88
N THR A 127 31.26 48.81 -38.99
CA THR A 127 29.89 48.55 -38.54
C THR A 127 29.55 49.23 -37.21
N ASP A 128 30.46 49.99 -36.59
CA ASP A 128 30.32 50.51 -35.22
C ASP A 128 29.03 51.33 -35.03
N ASN A 129 28.67 52.13 -36.04
CA ASN A 129 27.46 52.96 -35.99
C ASN A 129 26.17 52.12 -36.06
N ILE A 130 26.19 51.03 -36.85
CA ILE A 130 25.05 50.13 -36.99
C ILE A 130 24.91 49.26 -35.74
N GLU A 131 26.02 48.81 -35.14
CA GLU A 131 26.01 48.08 -33.87
C GLU A 131 25.44 48.91 -32.73
N LYS A 132 25.89 50.17 -32.59
CA LYS A 132 25.34 51.10 -31.59
C LYS A 132 23.84 51.28 -31.78
N ARG A 133 23.40 51.51 -33.02
CA ARG A 133 21.98 51.67 -33.34
C ARG A 133 21.17 50.38 -33.08
N LEU A 134 21.72 49.21 -33.38
CA LEU A 134 21.10 47.92 -33.03
C LEU A 134 20.99 47.71 -31.52
N HIS A 135 22.00 48.13 -30.76
CA HIS A 135 21.99 48.04 -29.30
C HIS A 135 20.93 48.98 -28.70
N GLU A 136 20.86 50.23 -29.15
CA GLU A 136 19.81 51.19 -28.77
C GLU A 136 18.42 50.65 -29.08
N LEU A 137 18.20 50.19 -30.32
CA LEU A 137 16.90 49.66 -30.73
C LEU A 137 16.55 48.40 -29.94
N GLY A 138 17.52 47.52 -29.68
CA GLY A 138 17.36 46.32 -28.85
C GLY A 138 16.99 46.65 -27.40
N TYR A 139 17.55 47.72 -26.82
CA TYR A 139 17.17 48.21 -25.50
C TYR A 139 15.72 48.72 -25.49
N THR A 140 15.35 49.57 -26.44
CA THR A 140 13.97 50.07 -26.54
C THR A 140 12.97 48.95 -26.82
N PHE A 141 13.34 47.90 -27.56
CA PHE A 141 12.50 46.73 -27.78
C PHE A 141 12.18 46.01 -26.46
N LYS A 142 13.18 45.84 -25.59
CA LYS A 142 12.99 45.25 -24.25
C LYS A 142 12.08 46.11 -23.37
N GLU A 143 12.26 47.42 -23.39
CA GLU A 143 11.42 48.34 -22.61
C GLU A 143 9.97 48.38 -23.12
N LEU A 144 9.74 48.30 -24.44
CA LEU A 144 8.40 48.20 -25.01
C LEU A 144 7.68 46.91 -24.58
N ILE A 145 8.38 45.77 -24.63
CA ILE A 145 7.84 44.50 -24.09
C ILE A 145 7.47 44.67 -22.63
N ARG A 146 8.37 45.25 -21.83
CA ARG A 146 8.16 45.46 -20.39
C ARG A 146 6.95 46.34 -20.10
N ALA A 147 6.80 47.44 -20.84
CA ALA A 147 5.66 48.35 -20.71
C ALA A 147 4.34 47.67 -21.09
N GLN A 148 4.31 46.91 -22.19
CA GLN A 148 3.11 46.15 -22.58
C GLN A 148 2.74 45.10 -21.54
N LEU A 149 3.72 44.36 -21.01
CA LEU A 149 3.48 43.39 -19.92
C LEU A 149 2.92 44.06 -18.65
N GLN A 150 3.34 45.28 -18.34
CA GLN A 150 2.76 46.04 -17.24
C GLN A 150 1.31 46.47 -17.51
N GLN A 151 1.00 46.91 -18.74
CA GLN A 151 -0.36 47.32 -19.12
C GLN A 151 -1.38 46.19 -19.01
N ILE A 152 -1.01 44.95 -19.36
CA ILE A 152 -1.91 43.78 -19.27
C ILE A 152 -1.93 43.14 -17.87
N ASN A 153 -1.38 43.80 -16.85
CA ASN A 153 -1.27 43.27 -15.48
C ASN A 153 -0.65 41.86 -15.44
N PHE A 154 0.38 41.62 -16.25
CA PHE A 154 1.05 40.31 -16.37
C PHE A 154 1.57 39.78 -15.03
N ALA A 155 1.88 40.67 -14.08
CA ALA A 155 2.25 40.30 -12.72
C ALA A 155 1.15 39.53 -11.98
N ALA A 156 -0.12 39.84 -12.21
CA ALA A 156 -1.24 39.12 -11.62
C ALA A 156 -1.31 37.68 -12.17
N LEU A 157 -1.15 37.50 -13.49
CA LEU A 157 -1.10 36.16 -14.10
C LEU A 157 0.05 35.32 -13.54
N ILE A 158 1.24 35.89 -13.39
CA ILE A 158 2.38 35.19 -12.75
C ILE A 158 2.04 34.77 -11.31
N ALA A 159 1.37 35.65 -10.55
CA ALA A 159 0.96 35.33 -9.19
C ALA A 159 -0.06 34.18 -9.16
N GLU A 160 -1.05 34.19 -10.06
CA GLU A 160 -2.03 33.11 -10.22
C GLU A 160 -1.37 31.78 -10.60
N ILE A 161 -0.40 31.79 -11.51
CA ILE A 161 0.37 30.60 -11.88
C ILE A 161 1.13 30.03 -10.68
N LYS A 162 1.76 30.89 -9.87
CA LYS A 162 2.45 30.45 -8.65
C LYS A 162 1.48 29.81 -7.66
N ILE A 163 0.31 30.42 -7.46
CA ILE A 163 -0.73 29.87 -6.58
C ILE A 163 -1.23 28.52 -7.12
N ALA A 164 -1.55 28.44 -8.41
CA ALA A 164 -2.02 27.22 -9.05
C ALA A 164 -0.97 26.09 -8.97
N ARG A 165 0.31 26.42 -9.15
CA ARG A 165 1.42 25.47 -8.99
C ARG A 165 1.49 24.91 -7.57
N GLU A 166 1.33 25.75 -6.55
CA GLU A 166 1.41 25.32 -5.16
C GLU A 166 0.19 24.49 -4.75
N ILE A 167 -1.00 24.84 -5.26
CA ILE A 167 -2.22 24.04 -5.09
C ILE A 167 -2.04 22.66 -5.74
N TYR A 168 -1.56 22.62 -6.99
CA TYR A 168 -1.26 21.37 -7.69
C TYR A 168 -0.24 20.52 -6.93
N ARG A 169 0.85 21.13 -6.45
CA ARG A 169 1.86 20.45 -5.63
C ARG A 169 1.24 19.82 -4.39
N THR A 170 0.49 20.60 -3.62
CA THR A 170 -0.16 20.14 -2.38
C THR A 170 -1.15 19.00 -2.67
N ALA A 171 -1.95 19.11 -3.74
CA ALA A 171 -2.85 18.05 -4.17
C ALA A 171 -2.09 16.77 -4.56
N SER A 172 -0.95 16.92 -5.24
CA SER A 172 -0.09 15.80 -5.63
C SER A 172 0.55 15.10 -4.43
N GLU A 173 1.04 15.86 -3.45
CA GLU A 173 1.58 15.32 -2.19
C GLU A 173 0.50 14.60 -1.38
N HIS A 174 -0.70 15.17 -1.32
CA HIS A 174 -1.84 14.55 -0.63
C HIS A 174 -2.27 13.24 -1.30
N HIS A 175 -2.43 13.22 -2.63
CA HIS A 175 -2.73 12.00 -3.38
C HIS A 175 -1.65 10.93 -3.17
N TYR A 176 -0.37 11.30 -3.24
CA TYR A 176 0.73 10.37 -3.03
C TYR A 176 0.70 9.73 -1.64
N ASN A 177 0.45 10.52 -0.58
CA ASN A 177 0.34 10.01 0.78
C ASN A 177 -0.84 9.02 0.93
N LEU A 178 -2.01 9.37 0.39
CA LEU A 178 -3.17 8.46 0.39
C LEU A 178 -2.89 7.16 -0.36
N TYR A 179 -2.21 7.24 -1.51
CA TYR A 179 -1.81 6.08 -2.28
C TYR A 179 -0.86 5.17 -1.48
N GLN A 180 0.14 5.74 -0.79
CA GLN A 180 1.02 4.96 0.08
C GLN A 180 0.26 4.23 1.20
N GLN A 181 -0.70 4.91 1.83
CA GLN A 181 -1.57 4.29 2.83
C GLN A 181 -2.41 3.14 2.24
N GLN A 182 -2.94 3.31 1.02
CA GLN A 182 -3.66 2.25 0.32
C GLN A 182 -2.76 1.02 0.06
N GLN A 183 -1.51 1.24 -0.38
CA GLN A 183 -0.55 0.15 -0.61
C GLN A 183 -0.18 -0.58 0.69
N TYR A 184 -0.02 0.16 1.78
CA TYR A 184 0.21 -0.44 3.10
C TYR A 184 -0.96 -1.37 3.50
N ILE A 185 -2.21 -0.93 3.35
CA ILE A 185 -3.38 -1.76 3.66
C ILE A 185 -3.40 -3.02 2.77
N LYS A 186 -3.09 -2.90 1.48
CA LYS A 186 -2.97 -4.06 0.57
C LYS A 186 -1.93 -5.07 1.07
N GLY A 187 -0.79 -4.59 1.57
CA GLY A 187 0.24 -5.42 2.19
C GLY A 187 -0.28 -6.17 3.42
N VAL A 188 -0.98 -5.46 4.32
CA VAL A 188 -1.60 -6.06 5.51
C VAL A 188 -2.61 -7.13 5.13
N ILE A 189 -3.47 -6.87 4.14
CA ILE A 189 -4.46 -7.86 3.66
C ILE A 189 -3.76 -9.11 3.12
N SER A 190 -2.70 -8.95 2.33
CA SER A 190 -1.93 -10.09 1.78
C SER A 190 -1.34 -10.96 2.90
N ASP A 191 -0.77 -10.33 3.93
CA ASP A 191 -0.23 -11.03 5.09
C ASP A 191 -1.32 -11.76 5.90
N LEU A 192 -2.48 -11.14 6.09
CA LEU A 192 -3.63 -11.76 6.76
C LEU A 192 -4.17 -12.96 5.96
N GLU A 193 -4.30 -12.83 4.63
CA GLU A 193 -4.70 -13.92 3.74
C GLU A 193 -3.73 -15.10 3.83
N ARG A 194 -2.42 -14.82 3.87
CA ARG A 194 -1.39 -15.84 4.05
C ARG A 194 -1.52 -16.54 5.41
N LYS A 195 -1.68 -15.79 6.50
CA LYS A 195 -1.86 -16.34 7.86
C LYS A 195 -3.12 -17.20 7.94
N LEU A 196 -4.24 -16.72 7.40
CA LEU A 196 -5.50 -17.44 7.35
C LEU A 196 -5.38 -18.74 6.57
N LYS A 197 -4.74 -18.72 5.39
CA LYS A 197 -4.48 -19.92 4.59
C LYS A 197 -3.70 -20.98 5.38
N ILE A 198 -2.66 -20.58 6.11
CA ILE A 198 -1.88 -21.49 6.96
C ILE A 198 -2.73 -22.05 8.11
N ALA A 199 -3.53 -21.21 8.77
CA ALA A 199 -4.41 -21.62 9.85
C ALA A 199 -5.45 -22.65 9.38
N LEU A 200 -6.08 -22.41 8.22
CA LEU A 200 -7.03 -23.35 7.61
C LEU A 200 -6.39 -24.70 7.24
N ILE A 201 -5.15 -24.70 6.74
CA ILE A 201 -4.41 -25.94 6.48
C ILE A 201 -4.18 -26.71 7.79
N ARG A 202 -3.74 -26.02 8.85
CA ARG A 202 -3.52 -26.64 10.17
C ARG A 202 -4.80 -27.21 10.76
N ASP A 203 -5.92 -26.50 10.63
CA ASP A 203 -7.22 -26.98 11.12
C ASP A 203 -7.67 -28.25 10.39
N ARG A 204 -7.54 -28.28 9.05
CA ARG A 204 -7.81 -29.48 8.25
C ARG A 204 -6.97 -30.68 8.70
N LEU A 205 -5.67 -30.48 8.95
CA LEU A 205 -4.77 -31.54 9.41
C LEU A 205 -5.15 -32.06 10.81
N LEU A 206 -5.51 -31.17 11.74
CA LEU A 206 -5.99 -31.54 13.07
C LEU A 206 -7.30 -32.34 12.99
N ASN A 207 -8.21 -31.95 12.10
CA ASN A 207 -9.48 -32.63 11.89
C ASN A 207 -9.29 -34.02 11.25
N GLN A 208 -8.38 -34.18 10.29
CA GLN A 208 -8.04 -35.49 9.71
C GLN A 208 -7.41 -36.45 10.74
N ALA A 209 -6.57 -35.94 11.64
CA ALA A 209 -5.96 -36.74 12.71
C ALA A 209 -7.01 -37.33 13.67
N ARG A 210 -8.13 -36.63 13.89
CA ARG A 210 -9.27 -37.11 14.69
C ARG A 210 -10.00 -38.27 14.01
N GLY A 211 -10.31 -38.13 12.72
CA GLY A 211 -11.01 -39.15 11.93
C GLY A 211 -10.24 -40.47 11.82
N LYS A 212 -8.90 -40.41 11.67
CA LYS A 212 -8.03 -41.62 11.65
C LYS A 212 -8.01 -42.35 13.00
N ARG A 213 -8.13 -41.65 14.14
CA ARG A 213 -8.17 -42.26 15.47
C ARG A 213 -9.51 -42.94 15.78
N GLN A 214 -10.63 -42.34 15.39
CA GLN A 214 -11.96 -42.96 15.55
C GLN A 214 -12.10 -44.27 14.76
N ARG A 215 -11.48 -44.39 13.59
CA ARG A 215 -11.54 -45.62 12.77
C ARG A 215 -10.73 -46.79 13.37
N LYS A 216 -9.62 -46.54 14.08
CA LYS A 216 -8.81 -47.62 14.70
C LYS A 216 -9.45 -48.24 15.95
N SER A 217 -10.33 -47.53 16.67
CA SER A 217 -10.93 -48.07 17.90
C SER A 217 -12.05 -49.09 17.65
N LYS A 218 -12.66 -49.13 16.46
CA LYS A 218 -13.78 -50.05 16.16
C LYS A 218 -13.36 -51.45 15.67
N LYS A 219 -12.07 -51.72 15.46
CA LYS A 219 -11.60 -52.99 14.83
C LYS A 219 -10.94 -54.01 15.78
N LYS A 220 -11.07 -53.83 17.11
CA LYS A 220 -10.66 -54.85 18.11
C LYS A 220 -11.90 -55.44 18.76
N GLY A 221 -12.48 -56.48 18.17
CA GLY A 221 -13.65 -57.14 18.77
C GLY A 221 -14.33 -58.22 17.97
N LYS A 222 -13.62 -58.99 17.12
CA LYS A 222 -14.13 -60.29 16.63
C LYS A 222 -12.95 -61.24 16.38
N LYS A 223 -12.51 -61.93 17.44
CA LYS A 223 -11.82 -63.22 17.31
C LYS A 223 -12.38 -64.16 18.37
N GLY A 224 -13.08 -65.20 17.89
CA GLY A 224 -13.21 -66.49 18.54
C GLY A 224 -14.25 -66.63 19.65
N LYS A 225 -15.48 -67.01 19.29
CA LYS A 225 -16.23 -68.04 20.03
C LYS A 225 -16.93 -68.94 19.01
N ASN A 226 -16.18 -69.91 18.47
CA ASN A 226 -16.77 -71.11 17.91
C ASN A 226 -16.98 -72.07 19.09
N THR A 227 -18.20 -72.12 19.63
CA THR A 227 -18.64 -73.22 20.47
C THR A 227 -19.47 -74.14 19.59
N ARG A 228 -18.82 -75.19 19.05
CA ARG A 228 -19.49 -76.45 18.70
C ARG A 228 -19.63 -77.24 19.99
N LYS A 229 -20.86 -77.50 20.41
CA LYS A 229 -21.32 -78.74 21.05
C LYS A 229 -22.80 -78.88 20.70
#